data_AF-E6QTS9-F1
#
_entry.id   AF-E6QTS9-F1
#
_cell.length_a   1.000
_cell.length_b   1.000
_cell.length_c   1.000
_cell.angle_alpha   90.00
_cell.angle_beta   90.00
_cell.angle_gamma   90.00
#
_symmetry.space_group_name_H-M   'P 1'
#
loop_
_entity.id
_entity.type
_entity.pdbx_description
1 polymer ?
#
loop_
_entity_poly.entity_id
_entity_poly.type
_entity_poly.pdbx_seq_one_letter_code
_entity_poly.pdbx_strand_id
1 'polypeptide(L)' 'MMTTEYGMEIWSLYQSSQLRPESPLTGHFKHSEKSVDLNSVMREINDTLKEENARQLARASRSN' A
#
# COMPACT_ATOMS: atom_id res chain seq x y z
N MET A 1 25.04 19.11 1.62
CA MET A 1 24.20 17.92 1.83
C MET A 1 23.54 17.60 0.50
N MET A 2 23.64 16.37 0.00
CA MET A 2 22.96 15.97 -1.24
C MET A 2 21.55 15.49 -0.90
N THR A 3 20.58 16.40 -0.93
CA THR A 3 19.15 16.14 -0.73
C THR A 3 18.54 15.53 -2.00
N THR A 4 19.10 14.42 -2.46
CA THR A 4 18.54 13.68 -3.60
C THR A 4 17.64 12.57 -3.07
N GLU A 5 16.38 12.56 -3.50
CA GLU A 5 15.34 11.67 -2.98
C GLU A 5 15.18 10.42 -3.85
N TYR A 6 16.31 9.79 -4.21
CA TYR A 6 16.33 8.63 -5.10
C TYR A 6 15.44 7.49 -4.63
N GLY A 7 15.32 7.27 -3.32
CA GLY A 7 14.46 6.23 -2.76
C GLY A 7 12.98 6.42 -3.13
N MET A 8 12.49 7.66 -3.07
CA MET A 8 11.10 7.97 -3.40
C MET A 8 10.86 7.94 -4.92
N GLU A 9 11.85 8.38 -5.71
CA GLU A 9 11.81 8.31 -7.17
C GLU A 9 11.75 6.86 -7.67
N ILE A 10 12.59 5.97 -7.12
CA ILE A 10 12.58 4.54 -7.41
C ILE A 10 11.25 3.91 -7.02
N TRP A 11 10.74 4.22 -5.82
CA TRP A 11 9.47 3.69 -5.33
C TRP A 11 8.29 4.07 -6.22
N SER A 12 8.23 5.33 -6.68
CA SER A 12 7.18 5.80 -7.61
C SER A 12 7.25 5.12 -8.98
N LEU A 13 8.45 4.95 -9.53
CA LEU A 13 8.66 4.18 -10.76
C LEU A 13 8.22 2.72 -10.58
N TYR A 14 8.49 2.11 -9.42
CA TYR A 14 8.07 0.76 -9.10
C TYR A 14 6.54 0.66 -9.01
N GLN A 15 5.89 1.53 -8.25
CA GLN A 15 4.43 1.55 -8.09
C GLN A 15 3.68 1.73 -9.41
N SER A 16 4.26 2.51 -10.33
CA SER A 16 3.68 2.73 -11.67
C SER A 16 4.08 1.67 -12.70
N SER A 17 4.80 0.61 -12.31
CA SER A 17 5.34 -0.42 -13.22
C SER A 17 6.25 0.13 -14.33
N GLN A 18 6.91 1.26 -14.09
CA GLN A 18 7.81 1.94 -15.03
C GLN A 18 9.29 1.83 -14.62
N LEU A 19 9.58 1.16 -13.49
CA LEU A 19 10.96 0.94 -13.04
C LEU A 19 11.67 -0.06 -13.95
N ARG A 20 12.75 0.40 -14.59
CA ARG A 20 13.67 -0.40 -15.40
C ARG A 20 15.09 -0.17 -14.90
N PRO A 21 16.03 -1.12 -15.09
CA PRO A 21 17.43 -0.93 -14.73
C PRO A 21 18.06 0.31 -15.38
N GLU A 22 17.58 0.70 -16.56
CA GLU A 22 18.06 1.84 -17.34
C GLU A 22 17.25 3.13 -17.07
N SER A 23 16.27 3.11 -16.16
CA SER A 23 15.46 4.28 -15.85
C SER A 23 16.35 5.40 -15.29
N PRO A 24 16.42 6.57 -15.95
CA PRO A 24 17.26 7.67 -15.48
C PRO A 24 16.66 8.23 -14.18
N LEU A 25 17.46 8.25 -13.12
CA LEU A 25 17.10 8.85 -11.85
C LEU A 25 17.60 10.29 -11.81
N THR A 26 16.69 11.23 -11.58
CA THR A 26 16.98 12.67 -11.56
C THR A 26 17.36 13.16 -10.16
N GLY A 27 17.07 12.37 -9.12
CA GLY A 27 17.28 12.72 -7.72
C GLY A 27 16.27 13.73 -7.19
N HIS A 28 15.33 14.17 -8.02
CA HIS A 28 14.29 15.13 -7.67
C HIS A 28 12.95 14.41 -7.61
N PHE A 29 12.43 14.23 -6.39
CA PHE A 29 11.12 13.63 -6.21
C PHE A 29 10.11 14.69 -5.79
N LYS A 30 9.00 14.80 -6.53
CA LYS A 30 7.89 15.64 -6.10
C LYS A 30 7.00 14.84 -5.15
N HIS A 31 7.06 15.20 -3.88
CA HIS A 31 6.15 14.66 -2.88
C HIS A 31 4.70 14.91 -3.27
N SER A 32 3.89 13.86 -3.24
CA SER A 32 2.45 13.97 -3.36
C SER A 32 1.88 14.30 -1.99
N GLU A 33 1.42 15.53 -1.78
CA GLU A 33 0.67 15.95 -0.58
C GLU A 33 -0.80 15.53 -0.63
N LYS A 34 -1.21 14.71 -1.61
CA LYS A 34 -2.57 14.19 -1.67
C LYS A 34 -2.88 13.44 -0.37
N SER A 35 -3.96 13.87 0.30
CA SER A 35 -4.49 13.17 1.45
C SER A 35 -4.87 11.75 1.05
N VAL A 36 -4.29 10.76 1.72
CA VAL A 36 -4.65 9.35 1.54
C VAL A 36 -6.04 9.14 2.15
N ASP A 37 -6.93 8.47 1.42
CA ASP A 37 -8.25 8.10 1.95
C ASP A 37 -8.13 6.94 2.96
N LEU A 38 -7.84 7.31 4.21
CA LEU A 38 -7.77 6.36 5.32
C LEU A 38 -9.10 5.64 5.57
N ASN A 39 -10.24 6.24 5.22
CA ASN A 39 -11.54 5.59 5.38
C ASN A 39 -11.69 4.41 4.42
N SER A 40 -11.17 4.53 3.19
CA SER A 40 -11.13 3.42 2.25
C SER A 40 -10.28 2.26 2.78
N VAL A 41 -9.09 2.55 3.32
CA VAL A 41 -8.20 1.53 3.90
C VAL A 41 -8.86 0.82 5.08
N MET A 42 -9.43 1.59 6.01
CA MET A 42 -10.11 1.01 7.18
C MET A 42 -11.34 0.19 6.79
N ARG A 43 -12.03 0.54 5.71
CA ARG A 43 -13.15 -0.25 5.19
C ARG A 43 -12.70 -1.63 4.73
N GLU A 44 -11.64 -1.71 3.93
CA GLU A 44 -11.09 -2.97 3.43
C GLU A 44 -10.60 -3.89 4.55
N ILE A 45 -9.93 -3.31 5.56
CA ILE A 45 -9.50 -4.03 6.76
C ILE A 45 -10.71 -4.60 7.50
N ASN A 46 -11.72 -3.77 7.77
CA ASN A 46 -12.91 -4.20 8.50
C ASN A 46 -13.70 -5.27 7.75
N ASP A 47 -13.77 -5.19 6.43
CA ASP A 47 -14.48 -6.19 5.62
C ASP A 47 -13.76 -7.55 5.67
N THR A 48 -12.43 -7.55 5.59
CA THR A 48 -11.60 -8.76 5.77
C THR A 48 -11.79 -9.37 7.17
N LEU A 49 -11.81 -8.53 8.22
CA LEU A 49 -12.01 -8.98 9.59
C LEU A 49 -13.41 -9.58 9.83
N LYS A 50 -14.46 -8.99 9.24
CA LYS A 50 -15.82 -9.53 9.33
C LYS A 50 -15.92 -10.90 8.70
N GLU A 51 -15.31 -11.09 7.53
CA GLU A 51 -15.30 -12.39 6.85
C GLU A 51 -14.59 -13.45 7.69
N GLU A 52 -13.42 -13.13 8.24
CA GLU A 52 -12.68 -14.05 9.11
C GLU A 52 -13.45 -14.36 10.40
N ASN A 53 -14.09 -13.36 11.01
CA ASN A 53 -14.93 -13.58 12.20
C ASN A 53 -16.11 -14.53 11.88
N ALA A 54 -16.78 -14.34 10.75
CA ALA A 54 -17.85 -15.23 10.30
C ALA A 54 -17.34 -16.67 10.07
N ARG A 55 -16.15 -16.83 9.49
CA ARG A 55 -15.50 -18.14 9.32
C ARG A 55 -15.19 -18.79 10.67
N GLN A 56 -14.70 -18.03 11.64
CA GLN A 56 -14.39 -18.54 12.98
C GLN A 56 -15.65 -18.98 13.73
N LEU A 57 -16.72 -18.18 13.68
CA LEU A 57 -18.02 -18.52 14.27
C LEU A 57 -18.59 -19.81 13.65
N ALA A 58 -18.54 -19.95 12.33
CA ALA A 58 -19.00 -21.16 11.64
C ALA A 58 -18.20 -22.41 12.02
N ARG A 59 -16.89 -22.28 12.25
CA ARG A 59 -16.04 -23.37 12.76
C ARG A 59 -16.41 -23.74 14.19
N ALA A 60 -16.58 -22.75 15.07
CA ALA A 60 -16.94 -22.95 16.47
C ALA A 60 -18.33 -23.59 16.63
N SER A 61 -19.31 -23.18 15.81
CA SER A 61 -20.64 -23.79 15.82
C SER A 61 -20.67 -25.22 15.29
N ARG A 62 -19.65 -25.63 14.52
CA ARG A 62 -19.54 -26.98 13.93
C ARG A 62 -18.76 -27.96 14.81
N SER A 63 -18.08 -27.48 15.85
CA SER A 63 -17.34 -28.30 16.82
C SER A 63 -18.14 -28.62 18.09
N ASN A 64 -19.45 -28.42 18.08
CA ASN A 64 -20.40 -28.73 19.16
C ASN A 64 -21.53 -29.61 18.60
#